data_AF-A0A4V0HZ63-F1
#
_entry.id   AF-A0A4V0HZ63-F1
#
_cell.length_a   1.000
_cell.length_b   1.000
_cell.length_c   1.000
_cell.angle_alpha   90.00
_cell.angle_beta   90.00
_cell.angle_gamma   90.00
#
_symmetry.space_group_name_H-M   'P 1'
#
loop_
_entity.id
_entity.type
_entity.pdbx_description
1 polymer ?
#
loop_
_entity_poly.entity_id
_entity_poly.type
_entity_poly.pdbx_seq_one_letter_code
_entity_poly.pdbx_strand_id
1 'polypeptide(L)'
;MVMVYVGGKAVSWADAEKVFAEAAPVQPVEFRDETGRVLATTVPRAEPAPAWEAAITPEETARRMAEPAYTFEEMKTRLGWQ
;
A
#
# COMPACT_ATOMS: atom_id res chain seq x y z
N MET A 1 14.97 11.00 -14.25
CA MET A 1 13.51 11.26 -14.31
C MET A 1 12.75 9.93 -14.18
N VAL A 2 11.56 9.89 -13.54
CA VAL A 2 10.72 8.67 -13.49
C VAL A 2 9.66 8.76 -14.59
N MET A 3 9.27 7.64 -15.19
CA MET A 3 8.17 7.54 -16.16
C MET A 3 7.25 6.38 -15.81
N VAL A 4 5.95 6.59 -16.02
CA VAL A 4 4.92 5.58 -15.80
C VAL A 4 4.73 4.78 -17.09
N TYR A 5 4.71 3.45 -16.96
CA TYR A 5 4.49 2.52 -18.05
C TYR A 5 3.28 1.63 -17.76
N VAL A 6 2.36 1.56 -18.72
CA VAL A 6 1.16 0.71 -18.64
C VAL A 6 1.16 -0.23 -19.84
N GLY A 7 1.16 -1.54 -19.59
CA GLY A 7 1.28 -2.54 -20.65
C GLY A 7 2.53 -2.35 -21.53
N GLY A 8 3.64 -1.88 -20.93
CA GLY A 8 4.90 -1.61 -21.62
C GLY A 8 4.95 -0.30 -22.42
N LYS A 9 3.91 0.53 -22.39
CA LYS A 9 3.88 1.84 -23.07
C LYS A 9 4.07 2.98 -22.08
N ALA A 10 4.95 3.92 -22.41
CA ALA A 10 5.16 5.12 -21.61
C ALA A 10 3.92 6.03 -21.65
N VAL A 11 3.57 6.59 -20.50
CA VAL A 11 2.45 7.52 -20.33
C VAL A 11 2.98 8.94 -20.14
N SER A 12 2.25 9.92 -20.67
CA SER A 12 2.58 11.33 -20.48
C SER A 12 2.47 11.70 -18.99
N TRP A 13 3.34 12.58 -18.50
CA TRP A 13 3.25 13.05 -17.11
C TRP A 13 1.96 13.82 -16.82
N ALA A 14 1.36 14.47 -17.83
CA ALA A 14 0.10 15.19 -17.67
C ALA A 14 -1.09 14.23 -17.42
N ASP A 15 -1.00 13.00 -17.93
CA ASP A 15 -2.06 12.00 -17.83
C ASP A 15 -1.74 10.88 -16.84
N ALA A 16 -0.52 10.88 -16.27
CA ALA A 16 0.02 9.77 -15.50
C ALA A 16 -0.86 9.37 -14.31
N GLU A 17 -1.38 10.35 -13.56
CA GLU A 17 -2.25 10.09 -12.40
C GLU A 17 -3.58 9.44 -12.81
N LYS A 18 -4.24 10.00 -13.82
CA LYS A 18 -5.50 9.46 -14.33
C LYS A 18 -5.33 8.04 -14.87
N VAL A 19 -4.32 7.85 -15.73
CA VAL A 19 -4.05 6.55 -16.34
C VAL A 19 -3.62 5.52 -15.29
N PHE A 20 -2.88 5.93 -14.26
CA PHE A 20 -2.55 5.07 -13.13
C PHE A 20 -3.82 4.61 -12.40
N ALA A 21 -4.71 5.53 -12.04
CA ALA A 21 -5.94 5.21 -11.30
C ALA A 21 -6.85 4.25 -12.09
N GLU A 22 -6.91 4.39 -13.41
CA GLU A 22 -7.69 3.52 -14.29
C GLU A 22 -7.02 2.15 -14.53
N ALA A 23 -5.70 2.11 -14.68
CA ALA A 23 -4.97 0.91 -15.08
C ALA A 23 -4.55 0.00 -13.91
N ALA A 24 -4.10 0.59 -12.79
CA ALA A 24 -3.56 -0.15 -11.64
C ALA A 24 -4.51 -1.24 -11.09
N PRO A 25 -5.85 -1.07 -11.10
CA PRO A 25 -6.76 -2.12 -10.64
C PRO A 25 -6.86 -3.35 -11.56
N VAL A 26 -6.50 -3.23 -12.84
CA VAL A 26 -6.78 -4.28 -13.85
C VAL A 26 -5.54 -4.82 -14.55
N GLN A 27 -4.44 -4.07 -14.56
CA GLN A 27 -3.17 -4.53 -15.12
C GLN A 27 -1.95 -3.95 -14.39
N PRO A 28 -0.78 -4.58 -14.50
CA PRO A 28 0.43 -4.05 -13.89
C PRO A 28 0.82 -2.68 -14.45
N VAL A 29 1.30 -1.81 -13.56
CA VAL A 29 1.85 -0.49 -13.88
C VAL A 29 3.29 -0.44 -13.38
N GLU A 30 4.21 -0.01 -14.23
CA GLU A 30 5.63 0.05 -13.93
C GLU A 30 6.11 1.49 -13.85
N PHE A 31 6.95 1.76 -12.86
CA PHE A 31 7.66 3.02 -12.72
C PHE A 31 9.11 2.76 -13.12
N ARG A 32 9.54 3.36 -14.22
CA ARG A 32 10.90 3.18 -14.75
C ARG A 32 11.70 4.47 -14.65
N ASP A 33 13.00 4.34 -14.41
CA ASP A 33 13.92 5.47 -14.56
C ASP A 33 14.28 5.73 -16.03
N GLU A 34 15.11 6.75 -16.27
CA GLU A 34 15.57 7.15 -17.60
C GLU A 34 16.46 6.11 -18.31
N THR A 35 17.02 5.15 -17.56
CA THR A 35 17.77 4.02 -18.13
C THR A 35 16.86 2.86 -18.51
N GLY A 36 15.55 2.98 -18.22
CA GLY A 36 14.56 1.94 -18.45
C GLY A 36 14.50 0.90 -17.32
N ARG A 37 15.24 1.08 -16.23
CA ARG A 37 15.20 0.18 -15.07
C ARG A 37 13.89 0.38 -14.32
N VAL A 38 13.23 -0.74 -13.99
CA VAL A 38 12.03 -0.75 -13.14
C VAL A 38 12.42 -0.43 -11.70
N LEU A 39 11.84 0.64 -11.16
CA LEU A 39 11.98 1.06 -9.77
C LEU A 39 10.88 0.48 -8.89
N ALA A 40 9.66 0.40 -9.43
CA ALA A 40 8.50 -0.15 -8.74
C ALA A 40 7.50 -0.72 -9.75
N THR A 41 6.71 -1.70 -9.31
CA THR A 41 5.59 -2.26 -10.07
C THR A 41 4.37 -2.33 -9.17
N THR A 42 3.27 -1.74 -9.61
CA THR A 42 1.95 -1.97 -9.03
C THR A 42 1.33 -3.16 -9.77
N VAL A 43 0.87 -4.16 -9.04
CA VAL A 43 0.15 -5.30 -9.62
C VAL A 43 -1.33 -5.23 -9.22
N PRO A 44 -2.26 -5.63 -10.11
CA PRO A 44 -3.67 -5.75 -9.76
C PRO A 44 -3.81 -6.64 -8.54
N ARG A 45 -4.62 -6.19 -7.58
CA ARG A 45 -4.84 -6.95 -6.35
C ARG A 45 -5.59 -8.24 -6.70
N ALA A 46 -4.89 -9.37 -6.69
CA ALA A 46 -5.48 -10.68 -7.02
C ALA A 46 -6.38 -11.21 -5.90
N GLU A 47 -6.17 -10.75 -4.66
CA GLU A 47 -6.89 -11.20 -3.47
C GLU A 47 -7.59 -10.03 -2.77
N PRO A 48 -8.78 -10.27 -2.18
CA PRO A 48 -9.46 -9.24 -1.41
C PRO A 48 -8.58 -8.73 -0.27
N ALA A 49 -8.81 -7.47 0.11
CA ALA A 49 -8.13 -6.91 1.27
C ALA A 49 -8.36 -7.78 2.50
N PRO A 50 -7.31 -8.17 3.23
CA PRO A 50 -7.51 -8.83 4.50
C PRO A 50 -8.24 -7.86 5.43
N ALA A 51 -9.19 -8.36 6.22
CA ALA A 51 -10.08 -7.52 7.02
C ALA A 51 -9.35 -6.55 7.97
N TRP A 52 -8.12 -6.85 8.36
CA TRP A 52 -7.31 -5.97 9.20
C TRP A 52 -6.91 -4.67 8.49
N GLU A 53 -6.83 -4.62 7.16
CA GLU A 53 -6.51 -3.36 6.44
C GLU A 53 -7.61 -2.32 6.64
N ALA A 54 -8.89 -2.73 6.60
CA ALA A 54 -10.01 -1.84 6.87
C ALA A 54 -10.05 -1.35 8.33
N ALA A 55 -9.38 -2.06 9.24
CA ALA A 55 -9.25 -1.67 10.64
C ALA A 55 -8.15 -0.62 10.88
N ILE A 56 -7.33 -0.27 9.87
CA ILE A 56 -6.29 0.77 9.98
C ILE A 56 -6.89 2.13 9.57
N THR A 57 -7.72 2.71 10.43
CA THR A 57 -8.22 4.08 10.23
C THR A 57 -7.34 5.11 10.94
N PRO A 58 -7.36 6.40 10.53
CA PRO A 58 -6.69 7.46 11.26
C PRO A 58 -7.14 7.56 12.72
N GLU A 59 -8.44 7.39 13.01
CA GLU A 59 -8.95 7.42 14.39
C GLU A 59 -8.43 6.25 15.22
N GLU A 60 -8.45 5.03 14.67
CA GLU A 60 -7.95 3.84 15.36
C GLU A 60 -6.43 3.92 15.57
N THR A 61 -5.70 4.47 14.61
CA THR A 61 -4.26 4.72 14.72
C THR A 61 -3.99 5.74 15.83
N ALA A 62 -4.71 6.86 15.86
CA ALA A 62 -4.57 7.87 16.90
C ALA A 62 -4.91 7.32 18.29
N ARG A 63 -5.96 6.50 18.41
CA ARG A 63 -6.33 5.81 19.66
C ARG A 63 -5.20 4.92 20.16
N ARG A 64 -4.64 4.06 19.30
CA ARG A 64 -3.53 3.16 19.66
C ARG A 64 -2.25 3.90 20.05
N MET A 65 -1.99 5.06 19.44
CA MET A 65 -0.84 5.89 19.78
C MET A 65 -0.99 6.62 21.12
N ALA A 66 -2.24 6.84 21.58
CA ALA A 66 -2.53 7.46 22.87
C ALA A 66 -2.59 6.45 24.03
N GLU A 67 -2.76 5.16 23.73
CA GLU A 67 -2.79 4.09 24.71
C GLU A 67 -1.37 3.59 25.06
N PRO A 68 -1.12 3.14 26.30
CA PRO A 68 0.16 2.52 26.65
C PRO A 68 0.41 1.28 25.79
N ALA A 69 1.57 1.20 25.16
CA ALA A 69 2.01 -0.04 24.53
C ALA A 69 2.39 -1.05 25.62
N TYR A 70 1.87 -2.28 25.49
CA TYR A 70 2.24 -3.40 26.36
C TYR A 70 3.05 -4.40 25.55
N THR A 71 4.07 -4.96 26.18
CA THR A 71 4.70 -6.18 25.68
C THR A 71 3.73 -7.36 25.77
N PHE A 72 4.03 -8.44 25.05
CA PHE A 72 3.21 -9.64 25.07
C PHE A 72 3.02 -10.21 26.50
N GLU A 73 4.09 -10.23 27.32
CA GLU A 73 4.03 -10.75 28.70
C GLU A 73 3.22 -9.85 29.64
N GLU A 74 3.31 -8.53 29.48
CA GLU A 74 2.47 -7.58 30.23
C GLU A 74 0.99 -7.73 29.86
N MET A 75 0.69 -7.97 28.58
CA MET A 75 -0.68 -8.20 28.12
C MET A 75 -1.24 -9.54 28.61
N LYS A 76 -0.43 -10.62 28.58
CA LYS A 76 -0.83 -11.93 29.16
C LYS A 76 -1.21 -11.79 30.62
N THR A 77 -0.37 -11.10 31.40
CA THR A 77 -0.62 -10.85 32.82
C THR A 77 -1.90 -10.05 33.03
N ARG A 78 -2.11 -8.99 32.23
CA ARG A 78 -3.30 -8.13 32.30
C ARG A 78 -4.59 -8.88 31.95
N LEU A 79 -4.55 -9.78 30.98
CA LEU A 79 -5.73 -10.53 30.50
C LEU A 79 -5.98 -11.82 31.31
N GLY A 80 -5.14 -12.13 32.30
CA GLY A 80 -5.26 -13.35 33.09
C GLY A 80 -4.96 -14.63 32.31
N TRP A 81 -4.20 -14.51 31.21
CA TRP A 81 -3.75 -15.64 30.41
C TRP A 81 -2.48 -16.21 31.06
N GLN A 82 -2.64 -16.93 32.17
CA GLN A 82 -1.55 -17.72 32.75
C GLN A 82 -1.18 -18.88 31.81
#